data_AF-A0A2P1G7Q2-F1
#
_entry.id   AF-A0A2P1G7Q2-F1
#
_cell.length_a   1.000
_cell.length_b   1.000
_cell.length_c   1.000
_cell.angle_alpha   90.00
_cell.angle_beta   90.00
_cell.angle_gamma   90.00
#
_symmetry.space_group_name_H-M   'P 1'
#
loop_
_entity.id
_entity.type
_entity.pdbx_description
1 polymer ?
#
loop_
_entity_poly.entity_id
_entity_poly.type
_entity_poly.pdbx_seq_one_letter_code
_entity_poly.pdbx_strand_id
1 'polypeptide(L)'
;MMKIIEINHEIQKLRDKKRKNRRKKTKFIKKEAKTWSRSTTINLTMKNFTINVHNGKKFIPIKITEKMVGHKLGEFAFTRTFNGHSKKKKGKKTTKK
;
A
#
# COMPACT_ATOMS: atom_id res chain seq x y z
N MET A 1 -4.41 52.90 -10.47
CA MET A 1 -5.14 51.74 -11.02
C MET A 1 -4.24 50.53 -11.30
N MET A 2 -3.02 50.72 -11.83
CA MET A 2 -2.02 49.65 -12.10
C MET A 2 -1.61 48.83 -10.85
N LYS A 3 -1.38 49.48 -9.70
CA LYS A 3 -0.97 48.82 -8.43
C LYS A 3 -2.01 47.82 -7.89
N ILE A 4 -3.31 48.06 -8.11
CA ILE A 4 -4.41 47.21 -7.62
C ILE A 4 -4.52 45.92 -8.45
N ILE A 5 -4.31 46.03 -9.77
CA ILE A 5 -4.32 44.87 -10.68
C ILE A 5 -3.14 43.95 -10.38
N GLU A 6 -1.97 44.53 -10.11
CA GLU A 6 -0.74 43.81 -9.79
C GLU A 6 -0.85 43.02 -8.46
N ILE A 7 -1.41 43.66 -7.42
CA ILE A 7 -1.72 43.01 -6.13
C ILE A 7 -2.74 41.88 -6.30
N ASN A 8 -3.79 42.09 -7.10
CA ASN A 8 -4.80 41.05 -7.32
C ASN A 8 -4.22 39.84 -8.06
N HIS A 9 -3.32 40.05 -9.01
CA HIS A 9 -2.64 38.98 -9.73
C HIS A 9 -1.73 38.15 -8.80
N GLU A 10 -1.05 38.79 -7.85
CA GLU A 10 -0.20 38.12 -6.86
C GLU A 10 -1.03 37.32 -5.83
N ILE A 11 -2.17 37.87 -5.39
CA ILE A 11 -3.13 37.16 -4.53
C ILE A 11 -3.68 35.92 -5.23
N GLN A 12 -3.98 35.99 -6.53
CA GLN A 12 -4.43 34.82 -7.31
C GLN A 12 -3.35 33.73 -7.39
N LYS A 13 -2.08 34.10 -7.65
CA LYS A 13 -0.95 33.15 -7.66
C LYS A 13 -0.78 32.44 -6.30
N LEU A 14 -0.89 33.17 -5.20
CA LEU A 14 -0.82 32.61 -3.85
C LEU A 14 -1.97 31.62 -3.59
N ARG A 15 -3.19 31.95 -4.05
CA ARG A 15 -4.38 31.10 -3.93
C ARG A 15 -4.22 29.78 -4.69
N ASP A 16 -3.71 29.83 -5.91
CA ASP A 16 -3.47 28.65 -6.75
C ASP A 16 -2.36 27.74 -6.21
N LYS A 17 -1.31 28.33 -5.64
CA LYS A 17 -0.23 27.57 -4.96
C LYS A 17 -0.76 26.80 -3.76
N LYS A 18 -1.62 27.41 -2.94
CA LYS A 18 -2.28 26.76 -1.80
C LYS A 18 -3.23 25.63 -2.25
N ARG A 19 -3.94 25.84 -3.37
CA ARG A 19 -4.81 24.82 -4.01
C ARG A 19 -4.00 23.62 -4.55
N LYS A 20 -2.85 23.85 -5.19
CA LYS A 20 -1.92 22.78 -5.62
C LYS A 20 -1.35 22.00 -4.44
N ASN A 21 -0.97 22.65 -3.34
CA ASN A 21 -0.47 21.95 -2.14
C ASN A 21 -1.55 21.10 -1.45
N ARG A 22 -2.80 21.58 -1.38
CA ARG A 22 -3.93 20.78 -0.89
C ARG A 22 -4.17 19.55 -1.78
N ARG A 23 -4.14 19.70 -3.11
CA ARG A 23 -4.26 18.59 -4.07
C ARG A 23 -3.10 17.58 -3.98
N LYS A 24 -1.88 18.03 -3.65
CA LYS A 24 -0.74 17.14 -3.36
C LYS A 24 -0.93 16.36 -2.05
N LYS A 25 -1.59 16.93 -1.04
CA LYS A 25 -2.00 16.23 0.19
C LYS A 25 -3.09 15.17 -0.05
N THR A 26 -4.02 15.40 -1.00
CA THR A 26 -5.09 14.44 -1.34
C THR A 26 -4.68 13.38 -2.35
N LYS A 27 -3.53 13.52 -3.02
CA LYS A 27 -2.82 12.35 -3.54
C LYS A 27 -2.31 11.58 -2.32
N PHE A 28 -3.22 10.83 -1.69
CA PHE A 28 -2.88 9.78 -0.73
C PHE A 28 -1.82 8.96 -1.43
N ILE A 29 -0.57 9.18 -1.05
CA ILE A 29 0.56 8.46 -1.59
C ILE A 29 0.16 7.02 -1.30
N LYS A 30 -0.09 6.25 -2.37
CA LYS A 30 -0.27 4.80 -2.34
C LYS A 30 1.09 4.20 -1.98
N LYS A 31 1.63 4.63 -0.84
CA LYS A 31 2.87 4.19 -0.25
C LYS A 31 2.48 2.84 0.29
N GLU A 32 2.86 1.82 -0.46
CA GLU A 32 2.71 0.45 -0.03
C GLU A 32 3.32 0.33 1.36
N ALA A 33 2.47 0.13 2.37
CA ALA A 33 2.90 0.05 3.75
C ALA A 33 3.67 -1.26 3.92
N LYS A 34 5.00 -1.16 4.03
CA LYS A 34 5.87 -2.31 4.34
C LYS A 34 5.90 -2.52 5.85
N THR A 35 5.74 -3.76 6.28
CA THR A 35 5.80 -4.14 7.69
C THR A 35 6.66 -5.38 7.90
N TRP A 36 7.50 -5.34 8.93
CA TRP A 36 8.18 -6.51 9.46
C TRP A 36 7.40 -7.18 10.59
N SER A 37 6.46 -6.44 11.20
CA SER A 37 5.65 -6.97 12.28
C SER A 37 4.60 -7.93 11.74
N ARG A 38 4.84 -9.22 11.99
CA ARG A 38 3.93 -10.32 11.68
C ARG A 38 2.93 -10.60 12.82
N SER A 39 3.20 -10.10 14.02
CA SER A 39 2.40 -10.34 15.23
C SER A 39 1.21 -9.39 15.35
N THR A 40 1.17 -8.31 14.57
CA THR A 40 0.09 -7.33 14.54
C THR A 40 -1.23 -7.98 14.15
N THR A 41 -2.26 -7.74 14.96
CA THR A 41 -3.64 -8.16 14.70
C THR A 41 -4.30 -7.22 13.70
N ILE A 42 -5.04 -7.77 12.75
CA ILE A 42 -5.77 -7.00 11.74
C ILE A 42 -6.98 -6.35 12.37
N ASN A 43 -7.04 -5.02 12.29
CA ASN A 43 -8.18 -4.22 12.73
C ASN A 43 -9.12 -3.89 11.54
N LEU A 44 -10.40 -3.67 11.79
CA LEU A 44 -11.42 -3.31 10.80
C LEU A 44 -11.05 -2.03 10.04
N THR A 45 -10.40 -1.06 10.69
CA THR A 45 -9.89 0.17 10.06
C THR A 45 -8.88 -0.11 8.95
N MET A 46 -8.23 -1.29 8.96
CA MET A 46 -7.26 -1.71 7.93
C MET A 46 -7.92 -2.43 6.74
N LYS A 47 -9.25 -2.54 6.68
CA LYS A 47 -9.98 -3.14 5.54
C LYS A 47 -9.67 -2.39 4.24
N ASN A 48 -9.53 -3.13 3.14
CA ASN A 48 -9.21 -2.60 1.81
C ASN A 48 -7.82 -1.96 1.66
N PHE A 49 -6.98 -1.98 2.70
CA PHE A 49 -5.57 -1.62 2.55
C PHE A 49 -4.75 -2.80 2.01
N THR A 50 -3.72 -2.48 1.23
CA THR A 50 -2.70 -3.44 0.82
C THR A 50 -1.46 -3.23 1.67
N ILE A 51 -1.11 -4.25 2.46
CA ILE A 51 0.05 -4.25 3.34
C ILE A 51 1.08 -5.25 2.80
N ASN A 52 2.32 -4.79 2.70
CA ASN A 52 3.46 -5.61 2.30
C ASN A 52 4.06 -6.24 3.56
N VAL A 53 3.80 -7.52 3.82
CA VAL A 53 4.26 -8.23 5.03
C VAL A 53 5.56 -8.97 4.75
N HIS A 54 6.55 -8.81 5.63
CA HIS A 54 7.84 -9.49 5.50
C HIS A 54 7.74 -10.98 5.83
N ASN A 55 8.29 -11.81 4.96
CA ASN A 55 8.26 -13.26 5.07
C ASN A 55 9.61 -13.90 5.43
N GLY A 56 10.58 -13.11 5.84
CA GLY A 56 11.96 -13.55 6.11
C GLY A 56 12.91 -13.42 4.90
N LYS A 57 12.37 -13.32 3.68
CA LYS A 57 13.15 -13.11 2.44
C LYS A 57 12.64 -11.96 1.58
N LYS A 58 11.32 -11.85 1.44
CA LYS A 58 10.66 -10.85 0.60
C LYS A 58 9.41 -10.33 1.28
N PHE A 59 8.93 -9.18 0.79
CA PHE A 59 7.63 -8.64 1.16
C PHE A 59 6.54 -9.22 0.27
N ILE A 60 5.46 -9.70 0.89
CA ILE A 60 4.30 -10.25 0.20
C ILE A 60 3.17 -9.22 0.29
N PRO A 61 2.65 -8.69 -0.83
CA PRO A 61 1.51 -7.78 -0.81
C PRO A 61 0.24 -8.55 -0.47
N ILE A 62 -0.38 -8.20 0.65
CA ILE A 62 -1.64 -8.79 1.12
C ILE A 62 -2.70 -7.69 1.13
N LYS A 63 -3.78 -7.90 0.38
CA LYS A 63 -4.97 -7.04 0.43
C LYS A 63 -5.89 -7.53 1.53
N ILE A 64 -6.12 -6.69 2.54
CA ILE A 64 -6.91 -7.05 3.71
C ILE A 64 -8.40 -7.08 3.37
N THR A 65 -9.03 -8.21 3.68
CA THR A 65 -10.49 -8.40 3.60
C THR A 65 -11.09 -8.47 5.00
N GLU A 66 -12.40 -8.26 5.11
CA GLU A 66 -13.12 -8.25 6.40
C GLU A 66 -13.05 -9.58 7.14
N LYS A 67 -12.98 -10.70 6.40
CA LYS A 67 -12.83 -12.04 6.95
C LYS A 67 -11.48 -12.28 7.63
N MET A 68 -10.52 -11.37 7.46
CA MET A 68 -9.18 -11.47 8.07
C MET A 68 -9.09 -10.69 9.39
N VAL A 69 -10.13 -9.94 9.78
CA VAL A 69 -10.14 -9.18 11.03
C VAL A 69 -10.03 -10.13 12.22
N GLY A 70 -9.19 -9.79 13.20
CA GLY A 70 -8.91 -10.64 14.37
C GLY A 70 -7.74 -11.61 14.19
N HIS A 71 -7.32 -11.89 12.95
CA HIS A 71 -6.13 -12.71 12.66
C HIS A 71 -4.85 -11.88 12.71
N LYS A 72 -3.70 -12.56 12.82
CA LYS A 72 -2.39 -11.91 12.72
C LYS A 72 -1.93 -11.80 11.27
N LEU A 73 -1.25 -10.70 10.94
CA LEU A 73 -0.69 -10.48 9.60
C LEU A 73 0.24 -11.62 9.13
N GLY A 74 0.94 -12.24 10.07
CA GLY A 74 1.86 -13.35 9.80
C GLY A 74 1.20 -14.64 9.31
N GLU A 75 -0.10 -14.86 9.57
CA GLU A 75 -0.83 -16.04 9.12
C GLU A 75 -0.99 -16.07 7.59
N PHE A 76 -1.02 -14.89 6.98
CA PHE A 76 -1.20 -14.72 5.54
C PHE A 76 0.13 -14.64 4.76
N ALA A 77 1.28 -14.76 5.44
CA ALA A 77 2.62 -14.70 4.85
C ALA A 77 3.44 -15.98 5.15
N PHE A 78 3.42 -16.95 4.24
CA PHE A 78 4.06 -18.27 4.42
C PHE A 78 5.59 -18.26 4.38
N THR A 79 6.28 -18.55 5.49
CA THR A 79 7.76 -18.43 5.61
C THR A 79 8.56 -19.45 4.81
N ARG A 80 8.01 -20.63 4.57
CA ARG A 80 8.70 -21.74 3.91
C ARG A 80 7.90 -22.22 2.72
N THR A 81 8.59 -22.53 1.63
CA THR A 81 7.98 -23.24 0.52
C THR A 81 7.80 -24.70 0.92
N PHE A 82 6.58 -25.22 0.82
CA PHE A 82 6.37 -26.65 0.96
C PHE A 82 6.85 -27.35 -0.31
N ASN A 83 7.89 -28.17 -0.17
CA ASN A 83 8.50 -28.84 -1.33
C ASN A 83 7.83 -30.18 -1.68
N GLY A 84 6.83 -30.63 -0.91
CA GLY A 84 6.14 -31.90 -1.13
C GLY A 84 7.03 -33.10 -0.86
N HIS A 85 6.51 -34.09 -0.12
CA HIS A 85 7.12 -35.41 -0.11
C HIS A 85 6.72 -36.11 -1.42
N SER A 86 7.72 -36.62 -2.15
CA SER A 86 7.66 -37.25 -3.48
C SER A 86 6.25 -37.62 -3.97
N LYS A 87 5.58 -36.69 -4.66
CA LYS A 87 4.53 -36.97 -5.63
C LYS A 87 5.00 -36.39 -6.96
N LYS A 88 5.19 -37.29 -7.92
CA LYS A 88 5.50 -37.09 -9.35
C LYS A 88 5.21 -35.64 -9.79
N LYS A 89 6.27 -34.90 -10.17
CA LYS A 89 6.28 -33.47 -10.53
C LYS A 89 5.04 -33.07 -11.34
N LYS A 90 4.03 -32.46 -10.72
CA LYS A 90 3.02 -31.69 -11.47
C LYS A 90 3.69 -30.39 -11.92
N GLY A 91 3.82 -30.26 -13.24
CA GLY A 91 4.66 -29.27 -13.91
C GLY A 91 4.47 -27.84 -13.40
N LYS A 92 5.60 -27.15 -13.19
CA LYS A 92 5.63 -25.69 -13.17
C LYS A 92 5.05 -25.21 -14.50
N LYS A 93 3.86 -24.59 -14.49
CA LYS A 93 3.41 -23.77 -15.63
C LYS A 93 4.34 -22.56 -15.70
N THR A 94 5.35 -22.62 -16.54
CA THR A 94 6.11 -21.45 -16.97
C THR A 94 5.16 -20.59 -17.77
N THR A 95 4.71 -19.46 -17.22
CA THR A 95 4.13 -18.37 -18.00
C THR A 95 5.19 -17.91 -18.99
N LYS A 96 4.99 -18.21 -20.28
CA LYS A 96 5.81 -17.66 -21.37
C LYS A 96 5.66 -16.13 -21.36
N LYS A 97 6.80 -15.47 -21.59
CA LYS A 97 7.00 -14.03 -21.75
C LYS A 97 6.16 -13.48 -22.90
#